data_AF-A0A3Q7FSA3-F1
#
_entry.id   AF-A0A3Q7FSA3-F1
#
_cell.length_a   1.000
_cell.length_b   1.000
_cell.length_c   1.000
_cell.angle_alpha   90.00
_cell.angle_beta   90.00
_cell.angle_gamma   90.00
#
_symmetry.space_group_name_H-M   'P 1'
#
loop_
_entity.id
_entity.type
_entity.pdbx_description
1 polymer ?
#
loop_
_entity_poly.entity_id
_entity_poly.type
_entity_poly.pdbx_seq_one_letter_code
_entity_poly.pdbx_strand_id
1 'polypeptide(L)'
;MDDKVVTMDDQIVSELTIPENVAKELLLVSNSSSLETALDKLIQLSKEGGGRLDLSSKNVVTTVLHLCQSLSSISYRNLLLLSLKVLRNLCAGEIRNQNGFLQQRGVEIVLDVIMSVGLSPDPDCMIIRVGLQLLGNYSVGGGERQCDVWYQLFPHKFLKIARVRNQEICDPLCMVIYTCCDGTDGLLTDLCSEQGLPILFEILRTASAVGLKEVWLKLLLSKLCIEGSHISSIFFKLHSYPSVEDNGVVTHVADQFVIEQPYLLSILSEILNERVEHIVVSHDFARSIFGILKSASGVVDFSIRGKSDLPVGSAPIDVLGYSLTLMRDICASDHLSSSKEESSKDVVDVLVSSGLIEFLLNLLRDLEPPTTIRNAMKPDQIKEGTIPSSFRCCPYQGFRRDIVAILGNCAYRRRHVQDEIRDKNGILLLLQQCVIDEDNPFLREWGIWCVRNLLEGNAENQGAITDLELQGTVDVPELVRLGLRVEVDPVTRRTKLVNSS
;
A
#
# COMPACT_ATOMS: atom_id res chain seq x y z
N MET A 1 -19.76 59.36 48.60
CA MET A 1 -20.65 58.25 48.99
C MET A 1 -21.56 57.98 47.80
N ASP A 2 -20.97 57.69 46.65
CA ASP A 2 -20.21 56.48 46.28
C ASP A 2 -21.16 55.38 45.87
N ASP A 3 -21.19 55.14 44.55
CA ASP A 3 -21.26 53.79 44.00
C ASP A 3 -20.75 53.84 42.55
N LYS A 4 -19.50 53.43 42.38
CA LYS A 4 -18.99 52.90 41.11
C LYS A 4 -18.37 51.54 41.42
N VAL A 5 -19.17 50.51 41.18
CA VAL A 5 -18.73 49.12 41.14
C VAL A 5 -17.84 48.95 39.90
N VAL A 6 -16.65 48.43 40.15
CA VAL A 6 -15.61 48.06 39.21
C VAL A 6 -16.08 46.87 38.38
N THR A 7 -16.13 47.00 37.05
CA THR A 7 -16.09 45.87 36.11
C THR A 7 -14.65 45.65 35.68
N MET A 8 -14.12 44.49 36.05
CA MET A 8 -12.77 44.02 35.75
C MET A 8 -12.87 43.12 34.51
N ASP A 9 -12.95 43.75 33.33
CA ASP A 9 -12.85 43.08 32.03
C ASP A 9 -11.93 43.94 31.13
N ASP A 10 -10.65 43.93 31.45
CA ASP A 10 -9.57 44.38 30.58
C ASP A 10 -8.50 43.28 30.55
N GLN A 11 -8.88 42.10 30.04
CA GLN A 11 -7.92 41.11 29.58
C GLN A 11 -7.59 41.39 28.12
N ILE A 12 -6.67 42.35 27.96
CA ILE A 12 -5.79 42.65 26.83
C ILE A 12 -5.85 41.56 25.73
N VAL A 13 -6.68 41.79 24.71
CA VAL A 13 -6.46 41.21 23.38
C VAL A 13 -5.30 42.03 22.80
N SER A 14 -4.08 41.51 22.84
CA SER A 14 -2.96 42.18 22.18
C SER A 14 -3.22 42.14 20.66
N GLU A 15 -3.59 43.27 20.07
CA GLU A 15 -3.50 43.47 18.62
C GLU A 15 -2.02 43.33 18.23
N LEU A 16 -1.61 42.13 17.79
CA LEU A 16 -0.27 41.93 17.24
C LEU A 16 -0.11 42.84 16.02
N THR A 17 0.78 43.82 16.15
CA THR A 17 1.14 44.74 15.08
C THR A 17 2.30 44.14 14.30
N ILE A 18 2.15 43.97 12.98
CA ILE A 18 3.24 43.50 12.11
C ILE A 18 4.42 44.48 12.25
N PRO A 19 5.64 44.02 12.57
CA PRO A 19 6.78 44.91 12.72
C PRO A 19 7.04 45.72 11.45
N GLU A 20 7.10 47.06 11.57
CA GLU A 20 7.24 47.96 10.42
C GLU A 20 8.49 47.66 9.57
N ASN A 21 9.57 47.24 10.22
CA ASN A 21 10.81 46.84 9.55
C ASN A 21 10.60 45.60 8.64
N VAL A 22 9.90 44.58 9.13
CA VAL A 22 9.59 43.35 8.37
C VAL A 22 8.72 43.69 7.16
N ALA A 23 7.67 44.50 7.37
CA ALA A 23 6.78 44.87 6.29
C ALA A 23 7.50 45.69 5.20
N LYS A 24 8.29 46.68 5.61
CA LYS A 24 9.03 47.56 4.69
C LYS A 24 10.05 46.78 3.86
N GLU A 25 10.76 45.83 4.47
CA GLU A 25 11.76 45.03 3.76
C GLU A 25 11.12 44.16 2.66
N LEU A 26 10.00 43.48 2.96
CA LEU A 26 9.29 42.69 1.95
C LEU A 26 8.76 43.53 0.79
N LEU A 27 8.18 44.69 1.08
CA LEU A 27 7.69 45.63 0.06
C LEU A 27 8.82 46.15 -0.85
N LEU A 28 9.99 46.43 -0.27
CA LEU A 28 11.17 46.87 -1.01
C LEU A 28 11.72 45.76 -1.91
N VAL A 29 11.88 44.55 -1.37
CA VAL A 29 12.45 43.42 -2.14
C VAL A 29 11.55 43.02 -3.32
N SER A 30 10.24 43.10 -3.16
CA SER A 30 9.27 42.75 -4.21
C SER A 30 8.84 43.93 -5.09
N ASN A 31 9.26 45.16 -4.77
CA ASN A 31 8.75 46.40 -5.35
C ASN A 31 7.21 46.44 -5.39
N SER A 32 6.57 46.32 -4.22
CA SER A 32 5.11 46.23 -4.08
C SER A 32 4.54 47.29 -3.14
N SER A 33 3.25 47.58 -3.29
CA SER A 33 2.50 48.54 -2.49
C SER A 33 1.77 47.91 -1.29
N SER A 34 1.57 46.59 -1.28
CA SER A 34 0.93 45.85 -0.20
C SER A 34 1.65 44.53 0.09
N LEU A 35 1.49 44.00 1.31
CA LEU A 35 2.13 42.75 1.72
C LEU A 35 1.62 41.54 0.93
N GLU A 36 0.32 41.48 0.64
CA GLU A 36 -0.24 40.40 -0.18
C GLU A 36 0.40 40.37 -1.57
N THR A 37 0.45 41.52 -2.24
CA THR A 37 1.09 41.63 -3.56
C THR A 37 2.60 41.40 -3.49
N ALA A 38 3.25 41.74 -2.38
CA ALA A 38 4.66 41.41 -2.15
C ALA A 38 4.87 39.90 -2.10
N LEU A 39 4.12 39.21 -1.24
CA LEU A 39 4.22 37.76 -1.07
C LEU A 39 3.87 37.02 -2.37
N ASP A 40 2.83 37.42 -3.10
CA ASP A 40 2.48 36.81 -4.39
C ASP A 40 3.61 36.92 -5.42
N LYS A 41 4.25 38.09 -5.53
CA LYS A 41 5.42 38.25 -6.42
C LYS A 41 6.58 37.37 -5.97
N LEU A 42 6.85 37.28 -4.67
CA LEU A 42 7.90 36.41 -4.12
C LEU A 42 7.60 34.94 -4.39
N ILE A 43 6.34 34.50 -4.34
CA ILE A 43 5.93 33.14 -4.74
C ILE A 43 6.27 32.91 -6.22
N GLN A 44 5.94 33.85 -7.12
CA GLN A 44 6.26 33.68 -8.54
C GLN A 44 7.78 33.61 -8.79
N LEU A 45 8.55 34.51 -8.19
CA LEU A 45 10.01 34.56 -8.33
C LEU A 45 10.68 33.28 -7.82
N SER A 46 10.20 32.73 -6.70
CA SER A 46 10.81 31.56 -6.06
C SER A 46 10.48 30.21 -6.73
N LYS A 47 9.63 30.18 -7.76
CA LYS A 47 9.32 28.95 -8.52
C LYS A 47 10.55 28.37 -9.22
N GLU A 48 11.43 29.24 -9.72
CA GLU A 48 12.61 28.85 -10.48
C GLU A 48 13.89 28.93 -9.61
N GLY A 49 14.89 28.11 -9.94
CA GLY A 49 16.15 28.06 -9.20
C GLY A 49 16.87 29.39 -9.13
N GLY A 50 16.91 30.14 -10.25
CA GLY A 50 17.55 31.47 -10.30
C GLY A 50 16.89 32.47 -9.34
N GLY A 51 15.56 32.52 -9.29
CA GLY A 51 14.87 33.41 -8.37
C GLY A 51 15.03 33.01 -6.91
N ARG A 52 15.16 31.71 -6.59
CA ARG A 52 15.50 31.27 -5.22
C ARG A 52 16.89 31.73 -4.81
N LEU A 53 17.86 31.63 -5.71
CA LEU A 53 19.23 32.10 -5.48
C LEU A 53 19.27 33.62 -5.29
N ASP A 54 18.59 34.39 -6.14
CA ASP A 54 18.53 35.85 -6.03
C ASP A 54 17.91 36.30 -4.71
N LEU A 55 16.81 35.66 -4.30
CA LEU A 55 16.14 35.96 -3.02
C LEU A 55 16.96 35.52 -1.81
N SER A 56 17.81 34.50 -1.94
CA SER A 56 18.73 34.07 -0.87
C SER A 56 19.75 35.16 -0.51
N SER A 57 20.21 35.94 -1.49
CA SER A 57 21.15 37.04 -1.25
C SER A 57 20.54 38.22 -0.47
N LYS A 58 19.21 38.26 -0.41
CA LYS A 58 18.42 39.30 0.26
C LYS A 58 17.84 38.85 1.60
N ASN A 59 18.23 37.68 2.11
CA ASN A 59 17.76 37.11 3.39
C ASN A 59 16.24 37.01 3.54
N VAL A 60 15.51 36.84 2.44
CA VAL A 60 14.03 36.85 2.42
C VAL A 60 13.45 35.78 3.35
N VAL A 61 14.12 34.63 3.51
CA VAL A 61 13.70 33.58 4.45
C VAL A 61 13.57 34.12 5.87
N THR A 62 14.55 34.89 6.34
CA THR A 62 14.54 35.46 7.70
C THR A 62 13.40 36.45 7.87
N THR A 63 13.22 37.36 6.91
CA THR A 63 12.15 38.36 6.95
C THR A 63 10.76 37.71 6.93
N VAL A 64 10.54 36.69 6.11
CA VAL A 64 9.25 35.98 6.04
C VAL A 64 9.00 35.13 7.29
N LEU A 65 10.02 34.54 7.91
CA LEU A 65 9.88 33.83 9.19
C LEU A 65 9.46 34.77 10.32
N HIS A 66 10.06 35.97 10.40
CA HIS A 66 9.64 37.00 11.37
C HIS A 66 8.21 37.50 11.11
N LEU A 67 7.80 37.57 9.83
CA LEU A 67 6.41 37.83 9.50
C LEU A 67 5.51 36.74 10.08
N CYS A 68 5.79 35.45 9.83
CA CYS A 68 5.00 34.34 10.39
C CYS A 68 4.86 34.41 11.91
N GLN A 69 5.93 34.70 12.64
CA GLN A 69 5.90 34.85 14.11
C GLN A 69 4.98 35.99 14.58
N SER A 70 4.79 37.01 13.74
CA SER A 70 3.95 38.16 14.03
C SER A 70 2.48 37.95 13.67
N LEU A 71 2.13 36.84 13.00
CA LEU A 71 0.78 36.53 12.54
C LEU A 71 0.16 35.42 13.41
N SER A 72 -0.17 35.74 14.66
CA SER A 72 -0.78 34.78 15.60
C SER A 72 -2.32 34.78 15.61
N SER A 73 -2.95 35.71 14.89
CA SER A 73 -4.42 35.86 14.84
C SER A 73 -5.04 35.25 13.58
N ILE A 74 -6.27 34.74 13.74
CA ILE A 74 -7.11 34.19 12.67
C ILE A 74 -7.36 35.18 11.52
N SER A 75 -7.31 36.48 11.82
CA SER A 75 -7.50 37.58 10.86
C SER A 75 -6.41 37.64 9.78
N TYR A 76 -5.28 36.94 9.98
CA TYR A 76 -4.14 36.96 9.06
C TYR A 76 -3.92 35.65 8.32
N ARG A 77 -4.91 34.73 8.28
CA ARG A 77 -4.80 33.43 7.60
C ARG A 77 -4.28 33.53 6.16
N ASN A 78 -4.76 34.51 5.37
CA ASN A 78 -4.30 34.68 3.99
C ASN A 78 -2.81 35.04 3.91
N LEU A 79 -2.37 36.04 4.69
CA LEU A 79 -0.96 36.44 4.74
C LEU A 79 -0.07 35.31 5.24
N LEU A 80 -0.52 34.54 6.23
CA LEU A 80 0.20 33.40 6.76
C LEU A 80 0.36 32.31 5.70
N LEU A 81 -0.72 31.96 5.00
CA LEU A 81 -0.68 31.01 3.89
C LEU A 81 0.28 31.46 2.79
N LEU A 82 0.22 32.72 2.36
CA LEU A 82 1.13 33.27 1.36
C LEU A 82 2.60 33.22 1.83
N SER A 83 2.85 33.55 3.11
CA SER A 83 4.18 33.50 3.72
C SER A 83 4.75 32.08 3.71
N LEU A 84 3.96 31.08 4.12
CA LEU A 84 4.37 29.68 4.05
C LEU A 84 4.62 29.21 2.61
N LYS A 85 3.81 29.66 1.64
CA LYS A 85 4.04 29.36 0.22
C LYS A 85 5.38 29.92 -0.28
N VAL A 86 5.75 31.14 0.11
CA VAL A 86 7.07 31.71 -0.20
C VAL A 86 8.17 30.86 0.41
N LEU A 87 8.10 30.56 1.71
CA LEU A 87 9.11 29.77 2.41
C LEU A 87 9.28 28.37 1.80
N ARG A 88 8.17 27.70 1.49
CA ARG A 88 8.14 26.34 0.90
C ARG A 88 8.87 26.30 -0.44
N ASN A 89 8.74 27.35 -1.24
CA ASN A 89 9.49 27.47 -2.48
C ASN A 89 10.97 27.79 -2.18
N LEU A 90 11.26 28.76 -1.31
CA LEU A 90 12.64 29.17 -1.01
C LEU A 90 13.50 28.02 -0.44
N CYS A 91 12.90 27.11 0.33
CA CYS A 91 13.59 25.95 0.89
C CYS A 91 13.72 24.77 -0.07
N ALA A 92 13.19 24.86 -1.30
CA ALA A 92 13.30 23.81 -2.30
C ALA A 92 14.67 23.84 -3.00
N GLY A 93 15.63 23.08 -2.45
CA GLY A 93 16.94 22.81 -3.06
C GLY A 93 17.96 23.96 -3.03
N GLU A 94 17.64 25.12 -2.45
CA GLU A 94 18.60 26.23 -2.30
C GLU A 94 19.23 26.24 -0.91
N ILE A 95 20.51 25.86 -0.84
CA ILE A 95 21.22 25.60 0.42
C ILE A 95 21.32 26.84 1.32
N ARG A 96 21.49 28.05 0.74
CA ARG A 96 21.58 29.29 1.52
C ARG A 96 20.27 29.60 2.23
N ASN A 97 19.15 29.41 1.54
CA ASN A 97 17.82 29.58 2.12
C ASN A 97 17.58 28.57 3.24
N GLN A 98 17.93 27.30 3.02
CA GLN A 98 17.81 26.27 4.06
C GLN A 98 18.71 26.54 5.28
N ASN A 99 19.94 27.03 5.08
CA ASN A 99 20.80 27.45 6.18
C ASN A 99 20.18 28.62 6.98
N GLY A 100 19.63 29.62 6.28
CA GLY A 100 18.92 30.72 6.93
C GLY A 100 17.67 30.24 7.69
N PHE A 101 16.95 29.27 7.15
CA PHE A 101 15.80 28.65 7.81
C PHE A 101 16.21 27.94 9.10
N LEU A 102 17.28 27.14 9.07
CA LEU A 102 17.85 26.47 10.25
C LEU A 102 18.29 27.47 11.32
N GLN A 103 19.07 28.48 10.93
CA GLN A 103 19.61 29.51 11.84
C GLN A 103 18.50 30.29 12.58
N GLN A 104 17.35 30.46 11.93
CA GLN A 104 16.19 31.15 12.49
C GLN A 104 15.20 30.21 13.20
N ARG A 105 15.59 28.94 13.45
CA ARG A 105 14.73 27.91 14.06
C ARG A 105 13.40 27.77 13.30
N GLY A 106 13.48 27.77 11.96
CA GLY A 106 12.33 27.84 11.08
C GLY A 106 11.34 26.69 11.28
N VAL A 107 11.82 25.48 11.62
CA VAL A 107 10.95 24.33 11.91
C VAL A 107 10.04 24.64 13.11
N GLU A 108 10.56 25.25 14.17
CA GLU A 108 9.77 25.59 15.35
C GLU A 108 8.66 26.59 15.01
N ILE A 109 9.02 27.64 14.26
CA ILE A 109 8.08 28.69 13.82
C ILE A 109 6.95 28.07 12.98
N VAL A 110 7.31 27.20 12.04
CA VAL A 110 6.32 26.52 11.18
C VAL A 110 5.45 25.57 12.00
N LEU A 111 6.00 24.89 12.99
CA LEU A 111 5.24 24.01 13.87
C LEU A 111 4.28 24.77 14.78
N ASP A 112 4.67 25.92 15.31
CA ASP A 112 3.79 26.78 16.09
C ASP A 112 2.59 27.24 15.23
N VAL A 113 2.85 27.59 13.97
CA VAL A 113 1.80 27.89 13.00
C VAL A 113 0.90 26.69 12.76
N ILE A 114 1.44 25.51 12.42
CA ILE A 114 0.66 24.29 12.18
C ILE A 114 -0.18 23.92 13.41
N MET A 115 0.39 24.03 14.61
CA MET A 115 -0.28 23.67 15.85
C MET A 115 -1.38 24.65 16.24
N SER A 116 -1.18 25.94 16.01
CA SER A 116 -2.20 26.96 16.30
C SER A 116 -3.42 26.81 15.41
N VAL A 117 -3.25 26.42 14.14
CA VAL A 117 -4.36 26.21 13.21
C VAL A 117 -4.92 24.79 13.20
N GLY A 118 -4.19 23.81 13.76
CA GLY A 118 -4.59 22.40 13.83
C GLY A 118 -5.24 21.97 15.15
N LEU A 119 -5.20 22.83 16.17
CA LEU A 119 -5.85 22.60 17.47
C LEU A 119 -7.29 23.11 17.54
N SER A 120 -7.78 23.79 16.50
CA SER A 120 -9.15 24.29 16.44
C SER A 120 -10.14 23.18 16.06
N PRO A 121 -11.43 23.30 16.45
CA PRO A 121 -12.49 22.41 15.99
C PRO A 121 -12.63 22.35 14.46
N ASP A 122 -12.21 23.42 13.78
CA ASP A 122 -12.14 23.52 12.32
C ASP A 122 -10.68 23.81 11.91
N PRO A 123 -9.86 22.76 11.66
CA PRO A 123 -8.45 22.93 11.36
C PRO A 123 -8.24 23.48 9.94
N ASP A 124 -7.34 24.46 9.79
CA ASP A 124 -6.98 25.00 8.47
C ASP A 124 -6.07 24.03 7.72
N CYS A 125 -6.68 23.06 7.05
CA CYS A 125 -5.97 21.97 6.38
C CYS A 125 -5.03 22.48 5.27
N MET A 126 -5.34 23.62 4.65
CA MET A 126 -4.49 24.22 3.61
C MET A 126 -3.20 24.79 4.20
N ILE A 127 -3.27 25.49 5.34
CA ILE A 127 -2.07 25.97 6.05
C ILE A 127 -1.22 24.79 6.55
N ILE A 128 -1.85 23.77 7.14
CA ILE A 128 -1.14 22.57 7.61
C ILE A 128 -0.42 21.88 6.45
N ARG A 129 -1.13 21.67 5.34
CA ARG A 129 -0.58 21.08 4.11
C ARG A 129 0.63 21.85 3.59
N VAL A 130 0.53 23.17 3.44
CA VAL A 130 1.65 23.97 2.92
C VAL A 130 2.83 23.99 3.90
N GLY A 131 2.55 24.01 5.21
CA GLY A 131 3.57 23.90 6.26
C GLY A 131 4.33 22.57 6.20
N LEU A 132 3.62 21.45 6.07
CA LEU A 132 4.25 20.13 5.87
C LEU A 132 5.03 20.06 4.55
N GLN A 133 4.50 20.64 3.47
CA GLN A 133 5.22 20.73 2.20
C GLN A 133 6.54 21.50 2.30
N LEU A 134 6.56 22.58 3.08
CA LEU A 134 7.77 23.31 3.42
C LEU A 134 8.77 22.43 4.18
N LEU A 135 8.33 21.73 5.22
CA LEU A 135 9.21 20.87 6.02
C LEU A 135 9.78 19.71 5.21
N GLY A 136 9.00 19.10 4.31
CA GLY A 136 9.51 18.05 3.42
C GLY A 136 10.56 18.58 2.45
N ASN A 137 10.31 19.72 1.80
CA ASN A 137 11.30 20.36 0.91
C ASN A 137 12.60 20.71 1.65
N TYR A 138 12.49 21.16 2.89
CA TYR A 138 13.63 21.49 3.74
C TYR A 138 14.44 20.23 4.12
N SER A 139 13.76 19.12 4.45
CA SER A 139 14.37 17.86 4.86
C SER A 139 15.24 17.21 3.78
N VAL A 140 14.92 17.44 2.50
CA VAL A 140 15.72 16.95 1.35
C VAL A 140 17.16 17.50 1.36
N GLY A 141 17.44 18.58 2.09
CA GLY A 141 18.79 19.18 2.15
C GLY A 141 19.84 18.41 2.95
N GLY A 142 19.52 17.20 3.46
CA GLY A 142 20.47 16.28 4.09
C GLY A 142 20.31 16.11 5.62
N GLY A 143 21.14 15.24 6.20
CA GLY A 143 20.97 14.70 7.56
C GLY A 143 20.76 15.72 8.68
N GLU A 144 21.43 16.89 8.65
CA GLU A 144 21.23 17.94 9.66
C GLU A 144 19.78 18.46 9.66
N ARG A 145 19.20 18.68 8.49
CA ARG A 145 17.82 19.19 8.33
C ARG A 145 16.80 18.09 8.61
N GLN A 146 17.10 16.86 8.20
CA GLN A 146 16.29 15.69 8.53
C GLN A 146 16.17 15.51 10.05
N CYS A 147 17.29 15.56 10.77
CA CYS A 147 17.33 15.50 12.23
C CYS A 147 16.61 16.69 12.88
N ASP A 148 16.82 17.91 12.38
CA ASP A 148 16.16 19.12 12.86
C ASP A 148 14.63 19.00 12.80
N VAL A 149 14.10 18.52 11.67
CA VAL A 149 12.65 18.24 11.53
C VAL A 149 12.24 17.08 12.43
N TRP A 150 12.94 15.93 12.37
CA TRP A 150 12.54 14.72 13.07
C TRP A 150 12.43 14.93 14.59
N TYR A 151 13.47 15.46 15.23
CA TYR A 151 13.50 15.61 16.69
C TYR A 151 12.50 16.64 17.21
N GLN A 152 12.05 17.57 16.38
CA GLN A 152 11.03 18.52 16.76
C GLN A 152 9.61 17.98 16.63
N LEU A 153 9.38 17.02 15.73
CA LEU A 153 8.04 16.46 15.46
C LEU A 153 7.79 15.12 16.17
N PHE A 154 8.79 14.24 16.22
CA PHE A 154 8.64 12.88 16.71
C PHE A 154 8.62 12.80 18.25
N PRO A 155 7.77 11.94 18.85
CA PRO A 155 6.61 11.27 18.24
C PRO A 155 5.35 12.13 18.27
N HIS A 156 5.26 13.04 19.25
CA HIS A 156 3.99 13.62 19.68
C HIS A 156 3.34 14.56 18.67
N LYS A 157 4.13 15.42 17.99
CA LYS A 157 3.57 16.37 17.03
C LYS A 157 3.15 15.66 15.74
N PHE A 158 3.93 14.68 15.28
CA PHE A 158 3.53 13.83 14.17
C PHE A 158 2.20 13.13 14.47
N LEU A 159 2.06 12.51 15.65
CA LEU A 159 0.81 11.83 16.02
C LEU A 159 -0.37 12.81 16.06
N LYS A 160 -0.17 14.01 16.60
CA LYS A 160 -1.21 15.03 16.67
C LYS A 160 -1.65 15.51 15.28
N ILE A 161 -0.71 15.68 14.35
CA ILE A 161 -1.01 16.05 12.96
C ILE A 161 -1.74 14.89 12.24
N ALA A 162 -1.30 13.65 12.44
CA ALA A 162 -1.94 12.46 11.86
C ALA A 162 -3.41 12.31 12.33
N ARG A 163 -3.68 12.65 13.60
CA ARG A 163 -5.04 12.64 14.18
C ARG A 163 -6.00 13.70 13.63
N VAL A 164 -5.53 14.63 12.80
CA VAL A 164 -6.43 15.55 12.07
C VAL A 164 -7.28 14.79 11.05
N ARG A 165 -6.84 13.60 10.61
CA ARG A 165 -7.59 12.68 9.73
C ARG A 165 -8.15 13.35 8.47
N ASN A 166 -7.35 14.19 7.83
CA ASN A 166 -7.71 14.87 6.59
C ASN A 166 -6.89 14.36 5.41
N GLN A 167 -7.58 14.07 4.30
CA GLN A 167 -6.96 13.55 3.08
C GLN A 167 -5.89 14.48 2.48
N GLU A 168 -6.07 15.80 2.57
CA GLU A 168 -5.11 16.77 2.02
C GLU A 168 -3.83 16.88 2.84
N ILE A 169 -3.85 16.41 4.09
CA ILE A 169 -2.72 16.44 5.03
C ILE A 169 -1.94 15.11 4.98
N CYS A 170 -2.64 14.00 4.74
CA CYS A 170 -2.09 12.64 4.84
C CYS A 170 -0.81 12.44 4.00
N ASP A 171 -0.86 12.78 2.71
CA ASP A 171 0.28 12.58 1.81
C ASP A 171 1.45 13.56 2.05
N PRO A 172 1.24 14.87 2.29
CA PRO A 172 2.30 15.76 2.78
C PRO A 172 2.94 15.32 4.09
N LEU A 173 2.17 14.72 5.01
CA LEU A 173 2.72 14.15 6.23
C LEU A 173 3.63 12.95 5.93
N CYS A 174 3.19 12.05 5.03
CA CYS A 174 4.02 10.94 4.55
C CYS A 174 5.31 11.44 3.89
N MET A 175 5.24 12.52 3.10
CA MET A 175 6.41 13.14 2.48
C MET A 175 7.43 13.60 3.53
N VAL A 176 7.01 14.30 4.58
CA VAL A 176 7.92 14.75 5.66
C VAL A 176 8.59 13.56 6.32
N ILE A 177 7.81 12.52 6.69
CA ILE A 177 8.34 11.32 7.34
C ILE A 177 9.34 10.60 6.41
N TYR A 178 8.96 10.37 5.16
CA TYR A 178 9.80 9.72 4.16
C TYR A 178 11.12 10.48 3.95
N THR A 179 11.04 11.78 3.69
CA THR A 179 12.24 12.60 3.42
C THR A 179 13.16 12.76 4.62
N CYS A 180 12.65 12.65 5.86
CA CYS A 180 13.49 12.56 7.05
C CYS A 180 14.23 11.23 7.14
N CYS A 181 13.54 10.12 6.85
CA CYS A 181 14.11 8.78 6.94
C CYS A 181 15.02 8.42 5.75
N ASP A 182 14.92 9.13 4.63
CA ASP A 182 15.71 8.86 3.44
C ASP A 182 17.21 9.04 3.70
N GLY A 183 17.98 7.96 3.56
CA GLY A 183 19.42 7.93 3.86
C GLY A 183 19.80 7.89 5.35
N THR A 184 18.84 7.81 6.27
CA THR A 184 19.09 7.75 7.73
C THR A 184 18.32 6.60 8.39
N ASP A 185 18.89 5.39 8.35
CA ASP A 185 18.25 4.14 8.82
C ASP A 185 17.78 4.17 10.29
N GLY A 186 18.42 4.96 11.15
CA GLY A 186 18.05 5.11 12.55
C GLY A 186 16.64 5.66 12.75
N LEU A 187 16.22 6.64 11.92
CA LEU A 187 14.91 7.29 12.08
C LEU A 187 13.75 6.40 11.62
N LEU A 188 14.00 5.55 10.63
CA LEU A 188 13.03 4.54 10.20
C LEU A 188 12.72 3.55 11.34
N THR A 189 13.76 3.18 12.09
CA THR A 189 13.62 2.29 13.27
C THR A 189 12.78 2.95 14.37
N ASP A 190 12.96 4.26 14.61
CA ASP A 190 12.13 5.02 15.55
C ASP A 190 10.64 4.98 15.15
N LEU A 191 10.33 5.11 13.85
CA LEU A 191 8.96 5.04 13.35
C LEU A 191 8.31 3.66 13.58
N CYS A 192 9.10 2.59 13.53
CA CYS A 192 8.64 1.23 13.80
C CYS A 192 8.59 0.87 15.30
N SER A 193 9.00 1.80 16.19
CA SER A 193 8.90 1.62 17.64
C SER A 193 7.45 1.75 18.15
N GLU A 194 7.24 1.40 19.42
CA GLU A 194 5.95 1.58 20.12
C GLU A 194 5.43 3.03 20.10
N GLN A 195 6.33 4.02 20.04
CA GLN A 195 5.95 5.44 19.98
C GLN A 195 5.66 5.92 18.55
N GLY A 196 6.27 5.27 17.55
CA GLY A 196 6.14 5.63 16.14
C GLY A 196 4.94 4.98 15.45
N LEU A 197 4.66 3.71 15.75
CA LEU A 197 3.55 2.96 15.13
C LEU A 197 2.18 3.65 15.21
N PRO A 198 1.79 4.31 16.32
CA PRO A 198 0.56 5.10 16.37
C PRO A 198 0.43 6.14 15.27
N ILE A 199 1.53 6.76 14.84
CA ILE A 199 1.55 7.76 13.76
C ILE A 199 1.17 7.07 12.45
N LEU A 200 1.82 5.95 12.13
CA LEU A 200 1.57 5.17 10.92
C LEU A 200 0.13 4.64 10.89
N PHE A 201 -0.42 4.24 12.03
CA PHE A 201 -1.80 3.75 12.11
C PHE A 201 -2.82 4.85 11.83
N GLU A 202 -2.62 6.06 12.34
CA GLU A 202 -3.52 7.20 12.02
C GLU A 202 -3.40 7.62 10.53
N ILE A 203 -2.21 7.52 9.94
CA ILE A 203 -2.01 7.72 8.49
C ILE A 203 -2.81 6.66 7.71
N LEU A 204 -2.65 5.38 8.04
CA LEU A 204 -3.34 4.28 7.36
C LEU A 204 -4.86 4.35 7.50
N ARG A 205 -5.38 4.76 8.68
CA ARG A 205 -6.81 5.01 8.89
C ARG A 205 -7.35 6.11 8.01
N THR A 206 -6.62 7.22 7.94
CA THR A 206 -7.01 8.35 7.10
C THR A 206 -7.03 7.93 5.64
N ALA A 207 -5.99 7.20 5.22
CA ALA A 207 -5.84 6.76 3.84
C ALA A 207 -6.89 5.72 3.45
N SER A 208 -7.19 4.74 4.31
CA SER A 208 -8.17 3.68 4.04
C SER A 208 -9.60 4.23 3.97
N ALA A 209 -9.96 5.20 4.81
CA ALA A 209 -11.30 5.78 4.88
C ALA A 209 -11.75 6.45 3.56
N VAL A 210 -10.80 7.00 2.80
CA VAL A 210 -11.05 7.70 1.53
C VAL A 210 -10.41 7.00 0.32
N GLY A 211 -9.73 5.86 0.53
CA GLY A 211 -9.10 5.08 -0.54
C GLY A 211 -7.92 5.77 -1.21
N LEU A 212 -7.11 6.55 -0.48
CA LEU A 212 -5.98 7.30 -1.06
C LEU A 212 -4.92 6.37 -1.65
N LYS A 213 -4.31 6.76 -2.77
CA LYS A 213 -3.21 5.98 -3.38
C LYS A 213 -2.10 6.91 -3.85
N GLU A 214 -1.79 7.86 -2.96
CA GLU A 214 -0.89 8.96 -3.24
C GLU A 214 0.58 8.52 -3.19
N VAL A 215 1.44 9.29 -3.86
CA VAL A 215 2.83 8.92 -4.15
C VAL A 215 3.67 8.77 -2.89
N TRP A 216 3.59 9.69 -1.94
CA TRP A 216 4.46 9.65 -0.75
C TRP A 216 4.01 8.58 0.24
N LEU A 217 2.71 8.30 0.31
CA LEU A 217 2.22 7.13 1.05
C LEU A 217 2.79 5.83 0.45
N LYS A 218 2.75 5.68 -0.88
CA LYS A 218 3.34 4.50 -1.56
C LYS A 218 4.84 4.38 -1.27
N LEU A 219 5.60 5.46 -1.39
CA LEU A 219 7.04 5.47 -1.11
C LEU A 219 7.36 5.11 0.35
N LEU A 220 6.64 5.69 1.31
CA LEU A 220 6.81 5.39 2.74
C LEU A 220 6.50 3.92 3.05
N LEU A 221 5.39 3.39 2.53
CA LEU A 221 5.03 1.99 2.74
C LEU A 221 5.97 1.01 2.04
N SER A 222 6.47 1.35 0.85
CA SER A 222 7.52 0.58 0.17
C SER A 222 8.77 0.47 1.06
N LYS A 223 9.25 1.62 1.56
CA LYS A 223 10.45 1.68 2.42
C LYS A 223 10.29 0.89 3.70
N LEU A 224 9.14 1.00 4.36
CA LEU A 224 8.87 0.32 5.65
C LEU A 224 8.61 -1.18 5.48
N CYS A 225 7.72 -1.52 4.55
CA CYS A 225 7.18 -2.88 4.46
C CYS A 225 8.04 -3.77 3.60
N ILE A 226 8.46 -3.30 2.43
CA ILE A 226 9.16 -4.13 1.43
C ILE A 226 10.67 -4.11 1.68
N GLU A 227 11.28 -2.93 1.73
CA GLU A 227 12.72 -2.79 1.97
C GLU A 227 13.07 -3.09 3.44
N GLY A 228 12.40 -2.41 4.38
CA GLY A 228 12.63 -2.56 5.83
C GLY A 228 12.06 -3.86 6.44
N SER A 229 11.24 -4.61 5.69
CA SER A 229 10.65 -5.89 6.14
C SER A 229 9.79 -5.78 7.42
N HIS A 230 9.25 -4.60 7.74
CA HIS A 230 8.46 -4.37 8.96
C HIS A 230 6.97 -4.72 8.81
N ILE A 231 6.56 -5.27 7.66
CA ILE A 231 5.15 -5.56 7.35
C ILE A 231 4.46 -6.40 8.43
N SER A 232 5.09 -7.46 8.94
CA SER A 232 4.45 -8.32 9.95
C SER A 232 4.13 -7.55 11.23
N SER A 233 5.04 -6.71 11.71
CA SER A 233 4.82 -5.89 12.91
C SER A 233 3.69 -4.89 12.69
N ILE A 234 3.75 -4.15 11.57
CA ILE A 234 2.74 -3.14 11.23
C ILE A 234 1.37 -3.80 11.05
N PHE A 235 1.29 -4.86 10.27
CA PHE A 235 0.06 -5.55 9.91
C PHE A 235 -0.67 -6.11 11.14
N PHE A 236 0.01 -6.88 12.00
CA PHE A 236 -0.67 -7.49 13.15
C PHE A 236 -0.98 -6.51 14.27
N LYS A 237 -0.17 -5.44 14.45
CA LYS A 237 -0.43 -4.43 15.49
C LYS A 237 -1.54 -3.44 15.12
N LEU A 238 -1.90 -3.29 13.84
CA LEU A 238 -3.06 -2.48 13.43
C LEU A 238 -4.35 -2.90 14.14
N HIS A 239 -4.55 -4.20 14.36
CA HIS A 239 -5.71 -4.75 15.05
C HIS A 239 -5.74 -4.40 16.55
N SER A 240 -4.58 -4.30 17.20
CA SER A 240 -4.46 -4.08 18.65
C SER A 240 -4.57 -2.62 19.08
N TYR A 241 -4.69 -1.68 18.13
CA TYR A 241 -4.71 -0.26 18.42
C TYR A 241 -6.10 0.31 18.15
N PRO A 242 -7.02 0.37 19.14
CA PRO A 242 -8.36 0.88 18.92
C PRO A 242 -8.36 2.36 18.49
N SER A 243 -9.32 2.73 17.65
CA SER A 243 -9.53 4.13 17.32
C SER A 243 -10.04 4.87 18.58
N VAL A 244 -9.61 6.12 18.78
CA VAL A 244 -10.02 6.93 19.96
C VAL A 244 -11.54 7.22 19.97
N GLU A 245 -12.24 6.92 18.87
CA GLU A 245 -13.67 7.18 18.67
C GLU A 245 -14.56 5.95 18.93
N ASP A 246 -13.97 4.78 19.22
CA ASP A 246 -14.76 3.55 19.34
C ASP A 246 -15.38 3.40 20.73
N ASN A 247 -16.63 3.86 20.87
CA ASN A 247 -17.46 3.65 22.04
C ASN A 247 -17.87 2.17 22.15
N GLY A 248 -16.96 1.34 22.68
CA GLY A 248 -17.30 0.12 23.42
C GLY A 248 -18.16 -0.93 22.70
N VAL A 249 -18.09 -1.05 21.38
CA VAL A 249 -18.69 -2.17 20.67
C VAL A 249 -17.71 -3.33 20.71
N VAL A 250 -18.04 -4.35 21.49
CA VAL A 250 -17.34 -5.64 21.45
C VAL A 250 -17.56 -6.23 20.06
N THR A 251 -16.55 -6.15 19.20
CA THR A 251 -16.57 -6.80 17.89
C THR A 251 -16.69 -8.32 18.08
N HIS A 252 -17.63 -8.90 17.33
CA HIS A 252 -17.85 -10.34 17.33
C HIS A 252 -16.57 -11.07 16.87
N VAL A 253 -16.48 -12.36 17.18
CA VAL A 253 -15.41 -13.31 16.79
C VAL A 253 -15.14 -13.35 15.26
N ALA A 254 -15.96 -12.68 14.44
CA ALA A 254 -15.84 -12.53 12.99
C ALA A 254 -14.83 -11.44 12.53
N ASP A 255 -14.39 -10.53 13.40
CA ASP A 255 -13.55 -9.38 13.00
C ASP A 255 -12.07 -9.57 13.36
N GLN A 256 -11.45 -10.68 12.93
CA GLN A 256 -10.01 -10.90 13.18
C GLN A 256 -9.11 -9.92 12.43
N PHE A 257 -9.61 -9.29 11.36
CA PHE A 257 -8.91 -8.27 10.61
C PHE A 257 -9.74 -6.98 10.53
N VAL A 258 -9.04 -5.84 10.60
CA VAL A 258 -9.61 -4.49 10.46
C VAL A 258 -9.44 -3.98 9.02
N ILE A 259 -10.21 -2.98 8.61
CA ILE A 259 -10.25 -2.47 7.22
C ILE A 259 -8.91 -1.92 6.72
N GLU A 260 -8.04 -1.47 7.61
CA GLU A 260 -6.72 -0.93 7.28
C GLU A 260 -5.74 -2.02 6.81
N GLN A 261 -5.91 -3.26 7.28
CA GLN A 261 -5.04 -4.39 6.94
C GLN A 261 -5.13 -4.81 5.46
N PRO A 262 -6.30 -5.13 4.88
CA PRO A 262 -6.40 -5.42 3.45
C PRO A 262 -6.05 -4.19 2.61
N TYR A 263 -6.37 -2.98 3.08
CA TYR A 263 -6.00 -1.75 2.39
C TYR A 263 -4.47 -1.58 2.29
N LEU A 264 -3.72 -1.81 3.37
CA LEU A 264 -2.26 -1.85 3.35
C LEU A 264 -1.74 -2.85 2.31
N LEU A 265 -2.24 -4.08 2.30
CA LEU A 265 -1.82 -5.11 1.34
C LEU A 265 -2.16 -4.71 -0.10
N SER A 266 -3.29 -4.04 -0.32
CA SER A 266 -3.69 -3.55 -1.64
C SER A 266 -2.68 -2.52 -2.20
N ILE A 267 -2.20 -1.60 -1.36
CA ILE A 267 -1.19 -0.62 -1.77
C ILE A 267 0.14 -1.31 -2.07
N LEU A 268 0.57 -2.24 -1.21
CA LEU A 268 1.81 -3.00 -1.44
C LEU A 268 1.75 -3.83 -2.72
N SER A 269 0.58 -4.38 -3.06
CA SER A 269 0.36 -5.10 -4.30
C SER A 269 0.49 -4.18 -5.51
N GLU A 270 -0.04 -2.97 -5.45
CA GLU A 270 0.17 -1.98 -6.51
C GLU A 270 1.63 -1.59 -6.66
N ILE A 271 2.34 -1.35 -5.56
CA ILE A 271 3.76 -0.98 -5.58
C ILE A 271 4.60 -2.04 -6.28
N LEU A 272 4.42 -3.32 -5.94
CA LEU A 272 5.15 -4.43 -6.57
C LEU A 272 4.78 -4.59 -8.05
N ASN A 273 3.50 -4.41 -8.41
CA ASN A 273 3.04 -4.54 -9.77
C ASN A 273 3.51 -3.37 -10.67
N GLU A 274 3.40 -2.13 -10.19
CA GLU A 274 3.85 -0.91 -10.87
C GLU A 274 5.38 -0.85 -11.01
N ARG A 275 6.12 -1.69 -10.28
CA ARG A 275 7.59 -1.68 -10.20
C ARG A 275 8.10 -0.26 -9.90
N VAL A 276 7.52 0.35 -8.89
CA VAL A 276 7.95 1.67 -8.40
C VAL A 276 9.39 1.51 -7.92
N GLU A 277 10.35 1.80 -8.79
CA GLU A 277 11.80 1.62 -8.58
C GLU A 277 12.26 0.15 -8.60
N HIS A 278 13.57 -0.07 -8.64
CA HIS A 278 14.19 -1.40 -8.62
C HIS A 278 14.03 -2.08 -7.24
N ILE A 279 12.79 -2.36 -6.84
CA ILE A 279 12.45 -2.98 -5.56
C ILE A 279 13.05 -4.39 -5.51
N VAL A 280 13.84 -4.66 -4.47
CA VAL A 280 14.35 -5.99 -4.17
C VAL A 280 13.51 -6.57 -3.05
N VAL A 281 12.79 -7.65 -3.35
CA VAL A 281 11.98 -8.37 -2.36
C VAL A 281 12.90 -9.14 -1.42
N SER A 282 12.83 -8.84 -0.12
CA SER A 282 13.57 -9.57 0.90
C SER A 282 12.93 -10.92 1.23
N HIS A 283 13.74 -11.86 1.75
CA HIS A 283 13.24 -13.14 2.27
C HIS A 283 12.22 -12.94 3.41
N ASP A 284 12.43 -11.95 4.26
CA ASP A 284 11.61 -11.73 5.45
C ASP A 284 10.26 -11.10 5.10
N PHE A 285 10.23 -10.20 4.11
CA PHE A 285 8.99 -9.71 3.53
C PHE A 285 8.18 -10.86 2.93
N ALA A 286 8.80 -11.70 2.08
CA ALA A 286 8.13 -12.83 1.45
C ALA A 286 7.55 -13.82 2.48
N ARG A 287 8.34 -14.18 3.51
CA ARG A 287 7.86 -15.04 4.62
C ARG A 287 6.71 -14.41 5.38
N SER A 288 6.76 -13.09 5.60
CA SER A 288 5.70 -12.37 6.30
C SER A 288 4.39 -12.39 5.52
N ILE A 289 4.43 -12.13 4.20
CA ILE A 289 3.24 -12.23 3.34
C ILE A 289 2.69 -13.65 3.34
N PHE A 290 3.55 -14.69 3.27
CA PHE A 290 3.09 -16.07 3.37
C PHE A 290 2.49 -16.41 4.76
N GLY A 291 3.03 -15.83 5.83
CA GLY A 291 2.45 -15.92 7.18
C GLY A 291 1.05 -15.33 7.24
N ILE A 292 0.87 -14.11 6.71
CA ILE A 292 -0.43 -13.43 6.64
C ILE A 292 -1.42 -14.24 5.79
N LEU A 293 -0.98 -14.77 4.65
CA LEU A 293 -1.79 -15.65 3.80
C LEU A 293 -2.32 -16.87 4.58
N LYS A 294 -1.45 -17.54 5.34
CA LYS A 294 -1.84 -18.69 6.18
C LYS A 294 -2.85 -18.29 7.25
N SER A 295 -2.61 -17.19 7.96
CA SER A 295 -3.54 -16.66 8.97
C SER A 295 -4.91 -16.37 8.36
N ALA A 296 -4.96 -15.69 7.21
CA ALA A 296 -6.23 -15.37 6.54
C ALA A 296 -6.98 -16.62 6.06
N SER A 297 -6.27 -17.61 5.52
CA SER A 297 -6.89 -18.87 5.07
C SER A 297 -7.52 -19.69 6.20
N GLY A 298 -7.05 -19.52 7.46
CA GLY A 298 -7.60 -20.20 8.62
C GLY A 298 -8.91 -19.62 9.13
N VAL A 299 -9.29 -18.42 8.67
CA VAL A 299 -10.42 -17.64 9.23
C VAL A 299 -11.50 -17.34 8.20
N VAL A 300 -11.18 -17.39 6.91
CA VAL A 300 -12.15 -17.17 5.83
C VAL A 300 -13.17 -18.30 5.82
N ASP A 301 -14.45 -17.93 5.74
CA ASP A 301 -15.55 -18.86 5.53
C ASP A 301 -15.64 -19.24 4.04
N PHE A 302 -15.21 -20.45 3.72
CA PHE A 302 -15.27 -21.01 2.37
C PHE A 302 -16.61 -21.70 2.05
N SER A 303 -17.62 -21.63 2.92
CA SER A 303 -18.93 -22.20 2.63
C SER A 303 -19.74 -21.35 1.64
N ILE A 304 -19.43 -20.05 1.55
CA ILE A 304 -20.13 -19.09 0.71
C ILE A 304 -19.29 -18.74 -0.52
N ARG A 305 -19.92 -18.77 -1.70
CA ARG A 305 -19.29 -18.34 -2.96
C ARG A 305 -19.25 -16.81 -3.05
N GLY A 306 -18.06 -16.28 -3.28
CA GLY A 306 -17.84 -14.87 -3.63
C GLY A 306 -18.35 -14.55 -5.04
N LYS A 307 -18.90 -13.35 -5.20
CA LYS A 307 -19.55 -12.91 -6.46
C LYS A 307 -18.87 -11.71 -7.10
N SER A 308 -17.78 -11.22 -6.53
CA SER A 308 -17.05 -10.06 -7.00
C SER A 308 -15.55 -10.32 -6.99
N ASP A 309 -14.83 -9.55 -7.77
CA ASP A 309 -13.39 -9.40 -7.66
C ASP A 309 -13.01 -8.64 -6.37
N LEU A 310 -11.70 -8.60 -6.07
CA LEU A 310 -11.16 -7.81 -4.96
C LEU A 310 -11.23 -6.30 -5.24
N PRO A 311 -11.51 -5.45 -4.24
CA PRO A 311 -11.91 -5.81 -2.88
C PRO A 311 -13.39 -6.22 -2.82
N VAL A 312 -13.68 -7.23 -1.99
CA VAL A 312 -15.03 -7.76 -1.74
C VAL A 312 -15.73 -7.01 -0.60
N GLY A 313 -14.98 -6.34 0.29
CA GLY A 313 -15.51 -5.64 1.45
C GLY A 313 -15.59 -6.51 2.72
N SER A 314 -14.92 -7.66 2.71
CA SER A 314 -14.74 -8.53 3.87
C SER A 314 -13.26 -8.60 4.19
N ALA A 315 -12.85 -8.02 5.32
CA ALA A 315 -11.43 -7.90 5.65
C ALA A 315 -10.67 -9.24 5.62
N PRO A 316 -11.19 -10.37 6.14
CA PRO A 316 -10.55 -11.67 5.98
C PRO A 316 -10.36 -12.12 4.52
N ILE A 317 -11.39 -11.94 3.68
CA ILE A 317 -11.34 -12.34 2.27
C ILE A 317 -10.38 -11.44 1.50
N ASP A 318 -10.40 -10.14 1.77
CA ASP A 318 -9.54 -9.17 1.10
C ASP A 318 -8.07 -9.33 1.53
N VAL A 319 -7.79 -9.64 2.79
CA VAL A 319 -6.44 -10.00 3.25
C VAL A 319 -5.95 -11.26 2.55
N LEU A 320 -6.79 -12.30 2.46
CA LEU A 320 -6.47 -13.53 1.74
C LEU A 320 -6.12 -13.24 0.27
N GLY A 321 -6.98 -12.48 -0.41
CA GLY A 321 -6.83 -12.18 -1.83
C GLY A 321 -5.64 -11.29 -2.18
N TYR A 322 -5.44 -10.19 -1.44
CA TYR A 322 -4.27 -9.34 -1.66
C TYR A 322 -2.97 -10.04 -1.28
N SER A 323 -2.97 -10.93 -0.28
CA SER A 323 -1.81 -11.77 0.03
C SER A 323 -1.49 -12.73 -1.12
N LEU A 324 -2.49 -13.37 -1.75
CA LEU A 324 -2.27 -14.19 -2.94
C LEU A 324 -1.71 -13.37 -4.11
N THR A 325 -2.21 -12.15 -4.31
CA THR A 325 -1.73 -11.25 -5.36
C THR A 325 -0.25 -10.89 -5.15
N LEU A 326 0.12 -10.49 -3.93
CA LEU A 326 1.50 -10.24 -3.54
C LEU A 326 2.38 -11.48 -3.74
N MET A 327 1.94 -12.65 -3.29
CA MET A 327 2.68 -13.91 -3.46
C MET A 327 2.92 -14.25 -4.94
N ARG A 328 1.93 -14.01 -5.81
CA ARG A 328 2.07 -14.24 -7.25
C ARG A 328 3.17 -13.36 -7.83
N ASP A 329 3.19 -12.08 -7.46
CA ASP A 329 4.15 -11.10 -7.97
C ASP A 329 5.56 -11.35 -7.41
N ILE A 330 5.67 -11.74 -6.13
CA ILE A 330 6.92 -12.21 -5.51
C ILE A 330 7.46 -13.43 -6.25
N CYS A 331 6.62 -14.42 -6.54
CA CYS A 331 7.05 -15.65 -7.22
C CYS A 331 7.34 -15.45 -8.72
N ALA A 332 6.84 -14.36 -9.31
CA ALA A 332 7.13 -13.96 -10.69
C ALA A 332 8.45 -13.19 -10.84
N SER A 333 9.01 -12.68 -9.75
CA SER A 333 10.25 -11.91 -9.78
C SER A 333 11.41 -12.84 -10.16
N ASP A 334 11.92 -12.69 -11.38
CA ASP A 334 13.14 -13.36 -11.85
C ASP A 334 14.32 -12.96 -10.96
N HIS A 335 15.36 -13.80 -10.91
CA HIS A 335 16.61 -13.73 -10.12
C HIS A 335 17.42 -12.41 -10.23
N LEU A 336 16.81 -11.25 -10.03
CA LEU A 336 17.49 -9.97 -9.84
C LEU A 336 18.11 -9.94 -8.44
N SER A 337 18.96 -10.93 -8.17
CA SER A 337 19.93 -10.86 -7.09
C SER A 337 20.85 -9.70 -7.41
N SER A 338 20.64 -8.59 -6.71
CA SER A 338 21.60 -7.51 -6.63
C SER A 338 22.76 -7.94 -5.73
N SER A 339 23.57 -8.92 -6.15
CA SER A 339 24.95 -9.09 -5.66
C SER A 339 25.65 -10.27 -6.33
N LYS A 340 26.96 -10.09 -6.53
CA LYS A 340 27.93 -11.08 -6.99
C LYS A 340 28.24 -12.14 -5.92
N GLU A 341 27.25 -12.62 -5.18
CA GLU A 341 27.42 -13.68 -4.18
C GLU A 341 26.59 -14.91 -4.57
N GLU A 342 27.29 -15.97 -4.96
CA GLU A 342 26.77 -17.28 -5.37
C GLU A 342 26.00 -18.05 -4.26
N SER A 343 25.66 -17.42 -3.13
CA SER A 343 25.10 -18.08 -1.94
C SER A 343 23.74 -17.55 -1.46
N SER A 344 23.15 -16.52 -2.08
CA SER A 344 21.79 -16.09 -1.73
C SER A 344 20.78 -17.10 -2.27
N LYS A 345 20.15 -17.90 -1.39
CA LYS A 345 19.00 -18.74 -1.76
C LYS A 345 17.94 -17.88 -2.45
N ASP A 346 17.28 -18.43 -3.45
CA ASP A 346 16.19 -17.75 -4.14
C ASP A 346 15.00 -17.50 -3.19
N VAL A 347 14.29 -16.38 -3.35
CA VAL A 347 13.13 -16.05 -2.50
C VAL A 347 12.06 -17.12 -2.60
N VAL A 348 11.85 -17.65 -3.80
CA VAL A 348 10.89 -18.75 -4.04
C VAL A 348 11.34 -20.02 -3.33
N ASP A 349 12.62 -20.38 -3.36
CA ASP A 349 13.14 -21.58 -2.68
C ASP A 349 12.93 -21.51 -1.16
N VAL A 350 13.07 -20.32 -0.58
CA VAL A 350 12.78 -20.06 0.84
C VAL A 350 11.29 -20.28 1.15
N LEU A 351 10.39 -19.80 0.29
CA LEU A 351 8.95 -19.98 0.44
C LEU A 351 8.53 -21.45 0.27
N VAL A 352 9.09 -22.13 -0.72
CA VAL A 352 8.89 -23.57 -0.98
C VAL A 352 9.34 -24.37 0.24
N SER A 353 10.55 -24.10 0.76
CA SER A 353 11.06 -24.72 2.00
C SER A 353 10.18 -24.45 3.22
N SER A 354 9.37 -23.38 3.18
CA SER A 354 8.41 -23.03 4.23
C SER A 354 7.04 -23.69 4.06
N GLY A 355 6.86 -24.51 3.02
CA GLY A 355 5.64 -25.27 2.73
C GLY A 355 4.65 -24.58 1.80
N LEU A 356 5.07 -23.60 0.99
CA LEU A 356 4.16 -22.86 0.09
C LEU A 356 3.42 -23.78 -0.90
N ILE A 357 4.13 -24.72 -1.53
CA ILE A 357 3.55 -25.60 -2.56
C ILE A 357 2.48 -26.51 -1.96
N GLU A 358 2.79 -27.16 -0.84
CA GLU A 358 1.83 -28.00 -0.12
C GLU A 358 0.59 -27.21 0.29
N PHE A 359 0.78 -26.02 0.85
CA PHE A 359 -0.31 -25.14 1.27
C PHE A 359 -1.23 -24.79 0.09
N LEU A 360 -0.68 -24.34 -1.04
CA LEU A 360 -1.46 -23.95 -2.22
C LEU A 360 -2.17 -25.14 -2.87
N LEU A 361 -1.51 -26.31 -2.95
CA LEU A 361 -2.13 -27.52 -3.47
C LEU A 361 -3.28 -27.98 -2.56
N ASN A 362 -3.14 -27.90 -1.22
CA ASN A 362 -4.21 -28.23 -0.30
C ASN A 362 -5.41 -27.29 -0.46
N LEU A 363 -5.19 -25.97 -0.56
CA LEU A 363 -6.25 -25.02 -0.87
C LEU A 363 -6.97 -25.39 -2.16
N LEU A 364 -6.22 -25.71 -3.23
CA LEU A 364 -6.80 -26.04 -4.52
C LEU A 364 -7.57 -27.39 -4.50
N ARG A 365 -7.09 -28.40 -3.76
CA ARG A 365 -7.77 -29.70 -3.61
C ARG A 365 -9.09 -29.59 -2.86
N ASP A 366 -9.14 -28.73 -1.84
CA ASP A 366 -10.33 -28.55 -1.02
C ASP A 366 -11.46 -27.81 -1.77
N LEU A 367 -11.11 -27.07 -2.83
CA LEU A 367 -12.10 -26.39 -3.66
C LEU A 367 -12.92 -27.40 -4.46
N GLU A 368 -14.19 -27.06 -4.68
CA GLU A 368 -15.04 -27.69 -5.69
C GLU A 368 -14.35 -27.76 -7.08
N PRO A 369 -14.78 -28.64 -8.00
CA PRO A 369 -14.23 -28.62 -9.36
C PRO A 369 -14.55 -27.31 -10.12
N PRO A 370 -13.73 -26.90 -11.11
CA PRO A 370 -14.04 -25.80 -12.02
C PRO A 370 -15.43 -25.95 -12.65
N THR A 371 -16.10 -24.84 -12.97
CA THR A 371 -17.51 -24.85 -13.39
C THR A 371 -17.75 -25.72 -14.62
N THR A 372 -16.85 -25.68 -15.61
CA THR A 372 -16.92 -26.53 -16.81
C THR A 372 -16.86 -28.02 -16.47
N ILE A 373 -15.99 -28.42 -15.53
CA ILE A 373 -15.86 -29.82 -15.09
C ILE A 373 -17.09 -30.22 -14.27
N ARG A 374 -17.56 -29.34 -13.37
CA ARG A 374 -18.75 -29.57 -12.56
C ARG A 374 -20.01 -29.78 -13.41
N ASN A 375 -20.19 -28.95 -14.44
CA ASN A 375 -21.33 -29.05 -15.36
C ASN A 375 -21.28 -30.30 -16.24
N ALA A 376 -20.08 -30.83 -16.48
CA ALA A 376 -19.83 -32.05 -17.24
C ALA A 376 -20.06 -33.34 -16.41
N MET A 377 -20.02 -33.26 -15.08
CA MET A 377 -20.32 -34.40 -14.19
C MET A 377 -21.83 -34.69 -14.19
N LYS A 378 -22.23 -35.91 -14.60
CA LYS A 378 -23.64 -36.32 -14.65
C LYS A 378 -24.27 -36.38 -13.25
N PRO A 379 -25.55 -35.99 -13.08
CA PRO A 379 -26.24 -36.03 -11.78
C PRO A 379 -26.39 -37.44 -11.17
N ASP A 380 -26.28 -38.51 -11.96
CA ASP A 380 -26.36 -39.89 -11.45
C ASP A 380 -25.12 -40.33 -10.65
N GLN A 381 -23.96 -39.68 -10.83
CA GLN A 381 -22.78 -39.89 -9.97
C GLN A 381 -22.88 -39.16 -8.61
N ILE A 382 -23.91 -38.32 -8.43
CA ILE A 382 -24.17 -37.59 -7.18
C ILE A 382 -24.94 -38.48 -6.18
N LYS A 383 -25.60 -39.56 -6.64
CA LYS A 383 -26.43 -40.46 -5.80
C LYS A 383 -25.68 -41.59 -5.10
N GLU A 384 -24.43 -41.86 -5.45
CA GLU A 384 -23.56 -42.79 -4.71
C GLU A 384 -22.42 -42.02 -4.03
N GLY A 385 -22.69 -41.42 -2.86
CA GLY A 385 -21.74 -41.19 -1.76
C GLY A 385 -20.30 -40.70 -1.99
N THR A 386 -19.90 -40.26 -3.19
CA THR A 386 -18.49 -40.10 -3.60
C THR A 386 -18.11 -38.64 -3.84
N ILE A 387 -19.06 -37.71 -3.77
CA ILE A 387 -18.78 -36.28 -3.66
C ILE A 387 -18.84 -35.95 -2.16
N PRO A 388 -17.70 -35.63 -1.50
CA PRO A 388 -17.74 -35.19 -0.12
C PRO A 388 -18.70 -34.02 0.01
N SER A 389 -19.58 -34.07 0.99
CA SER A 389 -20.47 -32.97 1.38
C SER A 389 -19.72 -31.74 1.95
N SER A 390 -18.46 -31.52 1.55
CA SER A 390 -17.52 -30.59 2.20
C SER A 390 -16.58 -29.84 1.26
N PHE A 391 -16.85 -29.79 -0.05
CA PHE A 391 -16.07 -28.93 -0.95
C PHE A 391 -16.21 -27.45 -0.57
N ARG A 392 -15.08 -26.74 -0.61
CA ARG A 392 -14.99 -25.30 -0.38
C ARG A 392 -15.36 -24.53 -1.64
N CYS A 393 -16.09 -23.43 -1.47
CA CYS A 393 -16.34 -22.45 -2.53
C CYS A 393 -15.14 -21.50 -2.69
N CYS A 394 -15.05 -20.84 -3.84
CA CYS A 394 -14.12 -19.71 -4.00
C CYS A 394 -14.69 -18.49 -3.25
N PRO A 395 -13.94 -17.86 -2.32
CA PRO A 395 -14.42 -16.74 -1.51
C PRO A 395 -14.51 -15.41 -2.29
N TYR A 396 -13.85 -15.32 -3.46
CA TYR A 396 -13.93 -14.21 -4.40
C TYR A 396 -13.68 -14.68 -5.83
N GLN A 397 -14.04 -13.87 -6.84
CA GLN A 397 -13.84 -14.20 -8.25
C GLN A 397 -12.35 -14.17 -8.62
N GLY A 398 -11.85 -15.24 -9.24
CA GLY A 398 -10.43 -15.40 -9.56
C GLY A 398 -9.57 -16.04 -8.47
N PHE A 399 -10.11 -16.40 -7.30
CA PHE A 399 -9.35 -17.06 -6.22
C PHE A 399 -8.59 -18.30 -6.70
N ARG A 400 -9.25 -19.18 -7.46
CA ARG A 400 -8.63 -20.39 -8.00
C ARG A 400 -7.52 -20.05 -8.98
N ARG A 401 -7.76 -19.07 -9.86
CA ARG A 401 -6.74 -18.59 -10.81
C ARG A 401 -5.49 -18.12 -10.07
N ASP A 402 -5.66 -17.33 -9.00
CA ASP A 402 -4.52 -16.78 -8.26
C ASP A 402 -3.65 -17.89 -7.66
N ILE A 403 -4.25 -18.95 -7.10
CA ILE A 403 -3.52 -20.13 -6.62
C ILE A 403 -2.73 -20.81 -7.74
N VAL A 404 -3.37 -21.06 -8.88
CA VAL A 404 -2.74 -21.70 -10.05
C VAL A 404 -1.61 -20.84 -10.61
N ALA A 405 -1.77 -19.52 -10.63
CA ALA A 405 -0.76 -18.59 -11.09
C ALA A 405 0.50 -18.65 -10.22
N ILE A 406 0.36 -18.68 -8.89
CA ILE A 406 1.50 -18.79 -7.98
C ILE A 406 2.23 -20.13 -8.20
N LEU A 407 1.50 -21.26 -8.26
CA LEU A 407 2.09 -22.57 -8.52
C LEU A 407 2.87 -22.60 -9.85
N GLY A 408 2.30 -21.99 -10.89
CA GLY A 408 2.96 -21.86 -12.20
C GLY A 408 4.23 -21.02 -12.17
N ASN A 409 4.22 -19.90 -11.44
CA ASN A 409 5.41 -19.06 -11.27
C ASN A 409 6.49 -19.77 -10.47
N CYS A 410 6.14 -20.47 -9.38
CA CYS A 410 7.10 -21.24 -8.60
C CYS A 410 7.75 -22.37 -9.42
N ALA A 411 6.99 -23.04 -10.29
CA ALA A 411 7.51 -24.15 -11.10
C ALA A 411 8.45 -23.72 -12.24
N TYR A 412 8.44 -22.43 -12.62
CA TYR A 412 9.24 -21.94 -13.75
C TYR A 412 10.74 -22.14 -13.48
N ARG A 413 11.38 -23.00 -14.28
CA ARG A 413 12.83 -23.31 -14.23
C ARG A 413 13.35 -23.79 -12.86
N ARG A 414 12.47 -24.31 -11.98
CA ARG A 414 12.85 -24.84 -10.66
C ARG A 414 12.52 -26.32 -10.55
N ARG A 415 13.48 -27.19 -10.87
CA ARG A 415 13.27 -28.65 -10.91
C ARG A 415 12.76 -29.24 -9.59
N HIS A 416 13.29 -28.80 -8.46
CA HIS A 416 12.84 -29.29 -7.15
C HIS A 416 11.36 -28.95 -6.87
N VAL A 417 10.87 -27.79 -7.32
CA VAL A 417 9.45 -27.41 -7.20
C VAL A 417 8.59 -28.26 -8.13
N GLN A 418 9.04 -28.47 -9.37
CA GLN A 418 8.35 -29.32 -10.33
C GLN A 418 8.20 -30.76 -9.81
N ASP A 419 9.26 -31.29 -9.19
CA ASP A 419 9.29 -32.62 -8.58
C ASP A 419 8.38 -32.68 -7.34
N GLU A 420 8.41 -31.67 -6.46
CA GLU A 420 7.53 -31.61 -5.28
C GLU A 420 6.05 -31.60 -5.67
N ILE A 421 5.68 -30.84 -6.71
CA ILE A 421 4.31 -30.84 -7.24
C ILE A 421 3.91 -32.23 -7.73
N ARG A 422 4.78 -32.93 -8.48
CA ARG A 422 4.53 -34.31 -8.92
C ARG A 422 4.36 -35.25 -7.75
N ASP A 423 5.28 -35.21 -6.79
CA ASP A 423 5.33 -36.14 -5.65
C ASP A 423 4.11 -35.96 -4.72
N LYS A 424 3.50 -34.76 -4.72
CA LYS A 424 2.22 -34.47 -4.06
C LYS A 424 1.00 -34.74 -4.95
N ASN A 425 1.12 -35.49 -6.05
CA ASN A 425 0.06 -35.75 -7.02
C ASN A 425 -0.61 -34.49 -7.60
N GLY A 426 0.12 -33.38 -7.68
CA GLY A 426 -0.38 -32.08 -8.13
C GLY A 426 -0.57 -31.97 -9.65
N ILE A 427 0.10 -32.81 -10.46
CA ILE A 427 0.02 -32.76 -11.93
C ILE A 427 -1.44 -32.90 -12.41
N LEU A 428 -2.15 -33.93 -11.94
CA LEU A 428 -3.55 -34.18 -12.32
C LEU A 428 -4.47 -33.07 -11.84
N LEU A 429 -4.24 -32.56 -10.62
CA LEU A 429 -5.00 -31.44 -10.08
C LEU A 429 -4.84 -30.18 -10.94
N LEU A 430 -3.62 -29.88 -11.40
CA LEU A 430 -3.33 -28.70 -12.23
C LEU A 430 -3.88 -28.85 -13.66
N LEU A 431 -3.88 -30.06 -14.23
CA LEU A 431 -4.50 -30.33 -15.53
C LEU A 431 -6.01 -30.02 -15.52
N GLN A 432 -6.70 -30.27 -14.41
CA GLN A 432 -8.12 -29.93 -14.26
C GLN A 432 -8.38 -28.42 -14.33
N GLN A 433 -7.36 -27.58 -14.12
CA GLN A 433 -7.49 -26.12 -14.18
C GLN A 433 -7.29 -25.55 -15.60
N CYS A 434 -7.02 -26.40 -16.60
CA CYS A 434 -6.85 -25.99 -17.99
C CYS A 434 -8.19 -25.81 -18.75
N VAL A 435 -9.21 -25.28 -18.07
CA VAL A 435 -10.58 -25.13 -18.59
C VAL A 435 -11.08 -23.71 -18.39
N ILE A 436 -12.08 -23.31 -19.19
CA ILE A 436 -12.77 -22.03 -19.00
C ILE A 436 -13.60 -22.13 -17.72
N ASP A 437 -13.59 -21.07 -16.92
CA ASP A 437 -14.33 -20.98 -15.67
C ASP A 437 -14.86 -19.55 -15.51
N GLU A 438 -16.18 -19.39 -15.44
CA GLU A 438 -16.85 -18.08 -15.37
C GLU A 438 -16.51 -17.31 -14.08
N ASP A 439 -16.31 -18.03 -12.97
CA ASP A 439 -15.96 -17.43 -11.68
C ASP A 439 -14.47 -17.10 -11.59
N ASN A 440 -13.65 -17.60 -12.54
CA ASN A 440 -12.21 -17.43 -12.55
C ASN A 440 -11.71 -17.03 -13.94
N PRO A 441 -11.90 -15.75 -14.35
CA PRO A 441 -11.40 -15.25 -15.61
C PRO A 441 -9.91 -15.52 -15.79
N PHE A 442 -9.49 -16.00 -16.96
CA PHE A 442 -8.12 -16.42 -17.30
C PHE A 442 -7.60 -17.69 -16.60
N LEU A 443 -8.46 -18.47 -15.93
CA LEU A 443 -8.03 -19.74 -15.31
C LEU A 443 -7.38 -20.68 -16.33
N ARG A 444 -7.97 -20.82 -17.52
CA ARG A 444 -7.45 -21.69 -18.58
C ARG A 444 -6.03 -21.34 -18.96
N GLU A 445 -5.76 -20.06 -19.19
CA GLU A 445 -4.47 -19.53 -19.61
C GLU A 445 -3.41 -19.77 -18.53
N TRP A 446 -3.75 -19.47 -17.27
CA TRP A 446 -2.86 -19.74 -16.13
C TRP A 446 -2.65 -21.24 -15.89
N GLY A 447 -3.68 -22.07 -16.11
CA GLY A 447 -3.57 -23.53 -16.06
C GLY A 447 -2.59 -24.06 -17.10
N ILE A 448 -2.74 -23.66 -18.36
CA ILE A 448 -1.83 -24.04 -19.45
C ILE A 448 -0.40 -23.54 -19.16
N TRP A 449 -0.26 -22.30 -18.68
CA TRP A 449 1.04 -21.75 -18.31
C TRP A 449 1.70 -22.53 -17.17
N CYS A 450 0.94 -22.87 -16.13
CA CYS A 450 1.41 -23.66 -15.00
C CYS A 450 1.88 -25.05 -15.46
N VAL A 451 1.08 -25.75 -16.27
CA VAL A 451 1.43 -27.07 -16.81
C VAL A 451 2.67 -27.00 -17.71
N ARG A 452 2.78 -25.97 -18.57
CA ARG A 452 4.00 -25.74 -19.35
C ARG A 452 5.22 -25.66 -18.44
N ASN A 453 5.19 -24.81 -17.42
CA ASN A 453 6.31 -24.60 -16.51
C ASN A 453 6.63 -25.86 -15.70
N LEU A 454 5.62 -26.66 -15.36
CA LEU A 454 5.76 -27.92 -14.64
C LEU A 454 6.48 -29.00 -15.46
N LEU A 455 6.35 -28.95 -16.79
CA LEU A 455 6.92 -29.93 -17.73
C LEU A 455 8.21 -29.47 -18.39
N GLU A 456 8.51 -28.18 -18.37
CA GLU A 456 9.70 -27.61 -19.00
C GLU A 456 10.97 -28.20 -18.39
N GLY A 457 11.73 -28.95 -19.19
CA GLY A 457 12.99 -29.58 -18.77
C GLY A 457 12.85 -30.75 -17.78
N ASN A 458 11.64 -31.27 -17.55
CA ASN A 458 11.39 -32.35 -16.59
C ASN A 458 10.77 -33.60 -17.27
N ALA A 459 11.63 -34.56 -17.61
CA ALA A 459 11.23 -35.78 -18.33
C ALA A 459 10.34 -36.68 -17.48
N GLU A 460 10.54 -36.71 -16.17
CA GLU A 460 9.76 -37.49 -15.22
C GLU A 460 8.31 -36.98 -15.14
N ASN A 461 8.12 -35.65 -15.12
CA ASN A 461 6.79 -35.05 -15.18
C ASN A 461 6.12 -35.27 -16.54
N GLN A 462 6.88 -35.22 -17.64
CA GLN A 462 6.38 -35.54 -18.98
C GLN A 462 5.94 -37.01 -19.10
N GLY A 463 6.70 -37.92 -18.48
CA GLY A 463 6.34 -39.34 -18.38
C GLY A 463 5.02 -39.53 -17.65
N ALA A 464 4.85 -38.87 -16.50
CA ALA A 464 3.61 -38.94 -15.71
C ALA A 464 2.35 -38.47 -16.48
N ILE A 465 2.49 -37.58 -17.46
CA ILE A 465 1.39 -37.18 -18.36
C ILE A 465 1.21 -38.15 -19.53
N THR A 466 2.31 -38.71 -20.05
CA THR A 466 2.27 -39.69 -21.15
C THR A 466 1.52 -40.96 -20.76
N ASP A 467 1.60 -41.34 -19.49
CA ASP A 467 0.89 -42.48 -18.92
C ASP A 467 -0.63 -42.24 -18.77
N LEU A 468 -1.12 -41.03 -19.07
CA LEU A 468 -2.56 -40.74 -19.02
C LEU A 468 -3.28 -41.31 -20.24
N GLU A 469 -4.25 -42.18 -19.98
CA GLU A 469 -5.10 -42.74 -21.03
C GLU A 469 -6.36 -41.91 -21.25
N LEU A 470 -6.68 -41.67 -22.52
CA LEU A 470 -7.95 -41.06 -22.90
C LEU A 470 -9.10 -42.05 -22.67
N GLN A 471 -9.94 -41.78 -21.67
CA GLN A 471 -11.08 -42.62 -21.32
C GLN A 471 -12.37 -42.27 -22.08
N GLY A 472 -12.46 -41.07 -22.69
CA GLY A 472 -13.62 -40.64 -23.47
C GLY A 472 -13.76 -39.13 -23.56
N THR A 473 -14.81 -38.67 -24.26
CA THR A 473 -15.25 -37.26 -24.28
C THR A 473 -16.43 -37.07 -23.34
N VAL A 474 -16.55 -35.88 -22.77
CA VAL A 474 -17.73 -35.50 -21.99
C VAL A 474 -18.57 -34.54 -22.81
N ASP A 475 -19.88 -34.75 -22.80
CA ASP A 475 -20.84 -33.88 -23.47
C ASP A 475 -20.84 -32.51 -22.80
N VAL A 476 -20.51 -31.46 -23.55
CA VAL A 476 -20.58 -30.08 -23.08
C VAL A 476 -22.03 -29.60 -23.27
N PRO A 477 -22.76 -29.20 -22.21
CA PRO A 477 -24.18 -28.85 -22.31
C PRO A 477 -24.49 -27.80 -23.39
N GLU A 478 -23.58 -26.84 -23.60
CA GLU A 478 -23.71 -25.80 -24.61
C GLU A 478 -23.67 -26.36 -26.04
N LEU A 479 -22.77 -27.32 -26.30
CA LEU A 479 -22.67 -27.99 -27.58
C LEU A 479 -23.90 -28.88 -27.82
N VAL A 480 -24.37 -29.57 -26.79
CA VAL A 480 -25.60 -30.38 -26.86
C VAL A 480 -26.81 -29.52 -27.22
N ARG A 481 -26.96 -28.33 -26.62
CA ARG A 481 -28.02 -27.37 -27.00
C ARG A 481 -27.94 -26.92 -28.46
N LEU A 482 -26.74 -26.89 -29.03
CA LEU A 482 -26.50 -26.57 -30.44
C LEU A 482 -26.64 -27.80 -31.36
N GLY A 483 -27.02 -28.97 -30.82
CA GLY A 483 -27.09 -30.22 -31.59
C GLY A 483 -25.72 -30.73 -32.01
N LEU A 484 -24.69 -30.51 -31.19
CA LEU A 484 -23.30 -30.92 -31.44
C LEU A 484 -22.77 -31.80 -30.29
N ARG A 485 -21.97 -32.81 -30.61
CA ARG A 485 -21.24 -33.65 -29.67
C ARG A 485 -19.76 -33.72 -30.04
N VAL A 486 -18.90 -33.96 -29.05
CA VAL A 486 -17.47 -34.15 -29.28
C VAL A 486 -17.19 -35.65 -29.33
N GLU A 487 -16.61 -36.13 -30.41
CA GLU A 487 -16.12 -37.50 -30.56
C GLU A 487 -14.60 -37.49 -30.67
N VAL A 488 -13.98 -38.60 -30.28
CA VAL A 488 -12.56 -38.82 -30.56
C VAL A 488 -12.46 -39.67 -31.80
N ASP A 489 -11.74 -39.15 -32.79
CA ASP A 489 -11.41 -39.90 -33.99
C ASP A 489 -10.56 -41.12 -33.60
N PRO A 490 -11.02 -42.34 -33.87
CA PRO A 490 -10.34 -43.56 -33.46
C PRO A 490 -8.98 -43.76 -34.15
N VAL A 491 -8.74 -43.09 -35.28
CA VAL A 491 -7.49 -43.17 -36.05
C VAL A 491 -6.51 -42.09 -35.61
N THR A 492 -6.97 -40.84 -35.52
CA THR A 492 -6.08 -39.71 -35.20
C THR A 492 -5.94 -39.44 -33.70
N ARG A 493 -6.81 -40.05 -32.88
CA ARG A 493 -7.02 -39.73 -31.45
C ARG A 493 -7.30 -38.25 -31.18
N ARG A 494 -7.65 -37.47 -32.20
CA ARG A 494 -8.01 -36.05 -32.07
C ARG A 494 -9.51 -35.92 -31.82
N THR A 495 -9.88 -34.90 -31.06
CA THR A 495 -11.29 -34.56 -30.85
C THR A 495 -11.88 -33.90 -32.10
N LYS A 496 -13.10 -34.27 -32.45
CA LYS A 496 -13.89 -33.73 -33.56
C LYS A 496 -15.28 -33.38 -33.08
N LEU A 497 -15.80 -32.24 -33.53
CA LEU A 497 -17.21 -31.89 -33.35
C LEU A 497 -18.05 -32.56 -34.43
N VAL A 498 -19.12 -33.24 -34.03
CA VAL A 498 -20.08 -33.89 -34.93
C VAL A 498 -21.51 -33.51 -34.53
N ASN A 499 -22.46 -33.60 -35.46
CA ASN A 499 -23.86 -33.33 -35.15
C ASN A 499 -24.43 -34.43 -34.23
N SER A 500 -25.12 -34.02 -33.19
CA SER A 500 -25.95 -34.86 -32.34
C SER A 500 -27.17 -35.29 -33.16
N SER A 501 -27.19 -36.55 -33.56
CA SER A 501 -28.29 -37.20 -34.30
C SER A 501 -29.60 -37.23 -33.53
#